data_AF-A0A5K0VMG9-F1
#
_entry.id   AF-A0A5K0VMG9-F1
#
_cell.length_a   1.000
_cell.length_b   1.000
_cell.length_c   1.000
_cell.angle_alpha   90.00
_cell.angle_beta   90.00
_cell.angle_gamma   90.00
#
_symmetry.space_group_name_H-M   'P 1'
#
loop_
_entity.id
_entity.type
_entity.pdbx_description
1 polymer ?
#
loop_
_entity_poly.entity_id
_entity_poly.type
_entity_poly.pdbx_seq_one_letter_code
_entity_poly.pdbx_strand_id
1 'polypeptide(L)'
;GAEDVALIEYARLTGRPFRVFSLDTGRLNPETYQFFDVVEKHYGIHIEYMFPDSVEVQALVRTKGLFSFYEDGHQECCRVRKVRPLRRALKGLRAWITGQRKDQSPGTRAHIPVVQVDPSFEGLDGGAGSLIKWNPVANVNGVDMWNFLRAMNVPVNSLHSQ
;
A
#
# COMPACT_ATOMS: atom_id res chain seq x y z
N GLY A 1 2.95 1.63 -5.05
CA GLY A 1 3.99 1.19 -6.00
C GLY A 1 3.40 1.08 -7.39
N ALA A 2 4.19 0.68 -8.39
CA ALA A 2 3.72 0.56 -9.77
C ALA A 2 2.52 -0.39 -9.90
N GLU A 3 2.51 -1.48 -9.13
CA GLU A 3 1.43 -2.46 -9.10
C GLU A 3 0.14 -1.91 -8.51
N ASP A 4 0.23 -1.02 -7.52
CA ASP A 4 -0.96 -0.41 -6.92
C ASP A 4 -1.63 0.55 -7.93
N VAL A 5 -0.85 1.26 -8.75
CA VAL A 5 -1.40 2.11 -9.82
C VAL A 5 -1.97 1.26 -10.96
N ALA A 6 -1.35 0.13 -11.28
CA ALA A 6 -1.96 -0.85 -12.20
C ALA A 6 -3.33 -1.33 -11.71
N LEU A 7 -3.50 -1.53 -10.40
CA LEU A 7 -4.80 -1.88 -9.82
C LEU A 7 -5.81 -0.74 -9.90
N ILE A 8 -5.38 0.52 -9.81
CA ILE A 8 -6.24 1.69 -10.04
C ILE A 8 -6.69 1.71 -11.51
N GLU A 9 -5.79 1.44 -12.46
CA GLU A 9 -6.14 1.29 -13.88
C GLU A 9 -7.20 0.20 -14.07
N TYR A 10 -6.98 -1.00 -13.52
CA TYR A 10 -7.96 -2.08 -13.59
C TYR A 10 -9.31 -1.68 -12.97
N ALA A 11 -9.31 -1.05 -11.79
CA ALA A 11 -10.52 -0.59 -11.14
C ALA A 11 -11.27 0.43 -12.01
N ARG A 12 -10.54 1.37 -12.62
CA ARG A 12 -11.08 2.38 -13.55
C ARG A 12 -11.73 1.75 -14.78
N LEU A 13 -11.14 0.69 -15.34
CA LEU A 13 -11.69 -0.04 -16.49
C LEU A 13 -13.00 -0.77 -16.17
N THR A 14 -13.24 -1.14 -14.90
CA THR A 14 -14.50 -1.78 -14.52
C THR A 14 -15.72 -0.84 -14.61
N GLY A 15 -15.51 0.47 -14.66
CA GLY A 15 -16.58 1.48 -14.62
C GLY A 15 -17.34 1.54 -13.29
N ARG A 16 -16.87 0.84 -12.25
CA ARG A 16 -17.49 0.83 -10.92
C ARG A 16 -16.85 1.87 -10.00
N PRO A 17 -17.59 2.41 -9.03
CA PRO A 17 -17.00 3.28 -8.02
C PRO A 17 -15.99 2.49 -7.18
N PHE A 18 -14.86 3.12 -6.89
CA PHE A 18 -13.81 2.56 -6.03
C PHE A 18 -13.21 3.65 -5.15
N ARG A 19 -12.52 3.23 -4.09
CA ARG A 19 -11.79 4.09 -3.16
C ARG A 19 -10.34 3.64 -3.12
N VAL A 20 -9.43 4.59 -2.93
CA VAL A 20 -8.00 4.34 -2.83
C VAL A 20 -7.52 5.01 -1.55
N PHE A 21 -6.72 4.30 -0.76
CA PHE A 21 -6.05 4.90 0.39
C PHE A 21 -4.55 4.62 0.31
N SER A 22 -3.76 5.52 0.88
CA SER A 22 -2.30 5.39 0.96
C SER A 22 -1.85 5.61 2.41
N LEU A 23 -0.84 4.87 2.84
CA LEU A 23 -0.23 5.05 4.15
C LEU A 23 0.85 6.11 4.05
N ASP A 24 0.54 7.33 4.47
CA ASP A 24 1.56 8.37 4.59
C ASP A 24 2.29 8.21 5.93
N THR A 25 3.52 7.67 5.85
CA THR A 25 4.36 7.45 7.02
C THR A 25 4.99 8.73 7.57
N GLY A 26 4.85 9.86 6.87
CA GLY A 26 5.54 11.13 7.10
C GLY A 26 7.04 11.08 6.75
N ARG A 27 7.48 10.04 6.04
CA ARG A 27 8.88 9.76 5.67
C ARG A 27 9.00 9.19 4.26
N LEU A 28 7.99 9.38 3.41
CA LEU A 28 8.05 8.96 2.01
C LEU A 28 9.00 9.88 1.23
N ASN A 29 9.53 9.38 0.11
CA ASN A 29 10.30 10.20 -0.81
C ASN A 29 9.45 11.38 -1.35
N PRO A 30 10.02 12.58 -1.55
CA PRO A 30 9.34 13.70 -2.19
C PRO A 30 8.68 13.33 -3.54
N GLU A 31 9.36 12.51 -4.33
CA GLU A 31 8.88 11.97 -5.61
C GLU A 31 7.59 11.16 -5.43
N THR A 32 7.41 10.48 -4.29
CA THR A 32 6.18 9.75 -3.98
C THR A 32 5.00 10.69 -3.72
N TYR A 33 5.22 11.83 -3.05
CA TYR A 33 4.18 12.83 -2.86
C TYR A 33 3.78 13.51 -4.17
N GLN A 34 4.75 13.89 -4.99
CA GLN A 34 4.50 14.42 -6.33
C GLN A 34 3.74 13.40 -7.19
N PHE A 35 4.10 12.13 -7.05
CA PHE A 35 3.44 11.07 -7.79
C PHE A 35 1.99 10.82 -7.34
N PHE A 36 1.65 11.01 -6.07
CA PHE A 36 0.24 10.96 -5.64
C PHE A 36 -0.62 12.00 -6.36
N ASP A 37 -0.14 13.25 -6.46
CA ASP A 37 -0.83 14.32 -7.20
C ASP A 37 -1.00 13.97 -8.69
N VAL A 38 0.03 13.37 -9.31
CA VAL A 38 -0.07 12.88 -10.69
C VAL A 38 -1.14 11.81 -10.83
N VAL A 39 -1.19 10.83 -9.92
CA VAL A 39 -2.19 9.74 -9.94
C VAL A 39 -3.60 10.29 -9.73
N GLU A 40 -3.81 11.17 -8.74
CA GLU A 40 -5.11 11.79 -8.47
C GLU A 40 -5.62 12.55 -9.70
N LYS A 41 -4.77 13.36 -10.35
CA LYS A 41 -5.10 14.11 -11.56
C LYS A 41 -5.35 13.20 -12.76
N HIS A 42 -4.53 12.17 -12.97
CA HIS A 42 -4.66 11.26 -14.09
C HIS A 42 -5.98 10.47 -14.04
N TYR A 43 -6.36 10.00 -12.86
CA TYR A 43 -7.55 9.17 -12.67
C TYR A 43 -8.81 9.92 -12.25
N GLY A 44 -8.69 11.21 -11.87
CA GLY A 44 -9.80 11.99 -11.33
C GLY A 44 -10.32 11.42 -10.02
N ILE A 45 -9.41 10.97 -9.14
CA ILE A 45 -9.74 10.35 -7.84
C ILE A 45 -9.17 11.17 -6.69
N HIS A 46 -9.68 10.91 -5.48
CA HIS A 46 -9.08 11.39 -4.24
C HIS A 46 -8.52 10.21 -3.45
N ILE A 47 -7.23 10.26 -3.13
CA ILE A 47 -6.55 9.27 -2.30
C ILE A 47 -6.77 9.63 -0.84
N GLU A 48 -7.24 8.66 -0.06
CA GLU A 48 -7.40 8.79 1.39
C GLU A 48 -6.03 8.57 2.07
N TYR A 49 -5.43 9.65 2.58
CA TYR A 49 -4.12 9.58 3.24
C TYR A 49 -4.26 9.20 4.72
N MET A 50 -3.67 8.07 5.10
CA MET A 50 -3.68 7.55 6.47
C MET A 50 -2.37 7.89 7.18
N PHE A 51 -2.40 8.92 8.01
CA PHE A 51 -1.25 9.40 8.77
C PHE A 51 -1.03 8.61 10.07
N PRO A 52 0.23 8.55 10.59
CA PRO A 52 0.50 8.06 11.93
C PRO A 52 -0.11 8.93 13.01
N ASP A 53 -0.32 8.32 14.19
CA ASP A 53 -0.66 9.08 15.38
C ASP A 53 0.53 9.93 15.80
N SER A 54 0.32 11.24 15.96
CA SER A 54 1.40 12.19 16.23
C SER A 54 2.00 12.01 17.63
N VAL A 55 1.20 11.63 18.62
CA VAL A 55 1.66 11.39 20.00
C VAL A 55 2.58 10.17 20.02
N GLU A 56 2.20 9.09 19.33
CA GLU A 56 3.02 7.89 19.23
C GLU A 56 4.34 8.15 18.48
N VAL A 57 4.31 8.93 17.38
CA VAL A 57 5.51 9.30 16.64
C VAL A 57 6.44 10.17 17.49
N GLN A 58 5.90 11.15 18.22
CA GLN A 58 6.68 12.00 19.10
C GLN A 58 7.36 11.18 20.21
N ALA A 59 6.64 10.25 20.83
CA ALA A 59 7.20 9.37 21.86
C ALA A 59 8.36 8.52 21.30
N LEU A 60 8.18 7.90 20.13
CA LEU A 60 9.22 7.12 19.48
C LEU A 60 10.48 7.97 19.20
N VAL A 61 10.29 9.14 18.60
CA VAL A 61 11.41 10.01 18.19
C VAL A 61 12.13 10.62 19.39
N ARG A 62 11.42 11.00 20.45
CA ARG A 62 12.04 11.54 21.67
C ARG A 62 12.93 10.52 22.38
N THR A 63 12.52 9.26 22.38
CA THR A 63 13.25 8.20 23.08
C THR A 63 14.38 7.61 22.24
N LYS A 64 14.18 7.45 20.93
CA LYS A 64 15.09 6.69 20.05
C LYS A 64 15.62 7.46 18.84
N GLY A 65 15.27 8.73 18.68
CA GLY A 65 15.65 9.53 17.53
C GLY A 65 14.88 9.21 16.24
N LEU A 66 15.28 9.85 15.14
CA LEU A 66 14.59 9.76 13.85
C LEU A 66 14.92 8.50 13.03
N PHE A 67 15.95 7.76 13.44
CA PHE A 67 16.61 6.72 12.64
C PHE A 67 16.85 5.42 13.41
N SER A 68 16.12 5.18 14.51
CA SER A 68 16.26 3.98 15.34
C SER A 68 16.18 2.66 14.57
N PHE A 69 15.51 2.66 13.41
CA PHE A 69 15.36 1.49 12.55
C PHE A 69 16.65 1.00 11.89
N TYR A 70 17.74 1.79 11.90
CA TYR A 70 19.06 1.31 11.47
C TYR A 70 19.73 0.42 12.52
N GLU A 71 19.39 0.60 13.79
CA GLU A 71 20.02 -0.11 14.92
C GLU A 71 19.08 -1.20 15.46
N ASP A 72 17.82 -0.85 15.73
CA ASP A 72 16.81 -1.72 16.34
C ASP A 72 16.02 -2.57 15.33
N GLY A 73 16.22 -2.31 14.04
CA GLY A 73 15.36 -2.82 12.97
C GLY A 73 14.07 -2.02 12.78
N HIS A 74 13.40 -2.26 11.66
CA HIS A 74 12.27 -1.42 11.21
C HIS A 74 10.94 -1.70 11.91
N GLN A 75 10.84 -2.76 12.72
CA GLN A 75 9.58 -3.28 13.23
C GLN A 75 8.81 -2.25 14.06
N GLU A 76 9.48 -1.57 14.99
CA GLU A 76 8.84 -0.56 15.83
C GLU A 76 8.43 0.69 15.03
N CYS A 77 9.33 1.20 14.19
CA CYS A 77 9.06 2.34 13.32
C CYS A 77 7.87 2.04 12.39
N CYS A 78 7.86 0.88 11.72
CA CYS A 78 6.75 0.44 10.88
C CYS A 78 5.48 0.19 11.69
N ARG A 79 5.56 -0.32 12.91
CA ARG A 79 4.39 -0.53 13.77
C ARG A 79 3.64 0.78 14.02
N VAL A 80 4.37 1.84 14.38
CA VAL A 80 3.83 3.18 14.64
C VAL A 80 3.41 3.86 13.34
N ARG A 81 4.30 3.89 12.35
CA ARG A 81 4.11 4.71 11.14
C ARG A 81 3.22 4.08 10.06
N LYS A 82 3.09 2.76 10.04
CA LYS A 82 2.43 2.02 8.97
C LYS A 82 1.34 1.09 9.47
N VAL A 83 1.65 0.18 10.40
CA VAL A 83 0.74 -0.89 10.83
C VAL A 83 -0.45 -0.35 11.61
N ARG A 84 -0.23 0.56 12.56
CA ARG A 84 -1.32 1.17 13.34
C ARG A 84 -2.28 2.01 12.47
N PRO A 85 -1.80 2.91 11.58
CA PRO A 85 -2.67 3.61 10.62
C PRO A 85 -3.44 2.66 9.70
N LEU A 86 -2.77 1.63 9.18
CA LEU A 86 -3.41 0.61 8.35
C LEU A 86 -4.55 -0.09 9.09
N ARG A 87 -4.33 -0.52 10.33
CA ARG A 87 -5.37 -1.14 11.15
C ARG A 87 -6.60 -0.24 11.30
N ARG A 88 -6.40 1.07 11.49
CA ARG A 88 -7.52 2.03 11.57
C ARG A 88 -8.26 2.15 10.24
N ALA A 89 -7.54 2.18 9.12
CA ALA A 89 -8.14 2.25 7.79
C ALA A 89 -9.00 1.02 7.47
N LEU A 90 -8.54 -0.17 7.85
CA LEU A 90 -9.18 -1.44 7.52
C LEU A 90 -10.39 -1.77 8.41
N LYS A 91 -10.47 -1.22 9.63
CA LYS A 91 -11.52 -1.54 10.61
C LYS A 91 -12.95 -1.33 10.09
N GLY A 92 -13.16 -0.44 9.12
CA GLY A 92 -14.48 -0.19 8.53
C GLY A 92 -14.77 -0.97 7.24
N LEU A 93 -13.90 -1.90 6.83
CA LEU A 93 -13.96 -2.54 5.51
C LEU A 93 -14.24 -4.04 5.63
N ARG A 94 -14.93 -4.61 4.63
CA ARG A 94 -15.12 -6.07 4.50
C ARG A 94 -14.06 -6.72 3.62
N ALA A 95 -13.46 -5.95 2.72
CA ALA A 95 -12.39 -6.41 1.85
C ALA A 95 -11.47 -5.26 1.43
N TRP A 96 -10.25 -5.61 1.03
CA TRP A 96 -9.28 -4.69 0.47
C TRP A 96 -8.40 -5.38 -0.58
N ILE A 97 -7.77 -4.57 -1.44
CA ILE A 97 -6.96 -5.04 -2.57
C ILE A 97 -5.55 -4.49 -2.41
N THR A 98 -4.52 -5.30 -2.67
CA THR A 98 -3.12 -4.85 -2.67
C THR A 98 -2.36 -5.30 -3.91
N GLY A 99 -1.37 -4.52 -4.35
CA GLY A 99 -0.50 -4.83 -5.49
C GLY A 99 0.61 -5.85 -5.18
N GLN A 100 0.44 -6.71 -4.18
CA GLN A 100 1.46 -7.71 -3.83
C GLN A 100 1.60 -8.76 -4.93
N ARG A 101 2.84 -8.99 -5.39
CA ARG A 101 3.19 -10.08 -6.31
C ARG A 101 4.18 -11.06 -5.70
N LYS A 102 4.17 -12.29 -6.20
CA LYS A 102 5.05 -13.37 -5.73
C LYS A 102 6.53 -13.13 -6.05
N ASP A 103 6.82 -12.51 -7.19
CA ASP A 103 8.17 -12.28 -7.70
C ASP A 103 8.84 -10.99 -7.17
N GLN A 104 8.13 -10.19 -6.35
CA GLN A 104 8.68 -8.96 -5.75
C GLN A 104 9.70 -9.19 -4.64
N SER A 105 9.69 -10.34 -4.00
CA SER A 105 10.61 -10.64 -2.89
C SER A 105 10.96 -12.12 -2.92
N PRO A 106 12.14 -12.49 -3.44
CA PRO A 106 12.61 -13.87 -3.43
C PRO A 106 12.51 -14.45 -2.01
N GLY A 107 11.85 -15.60 -1.87
CA GLY A 107 11.74 -16.35 -0.61
C GLY A 107 10.65 -15.92 0.38
N THR A 108 10.20 -14.66 0.40
CA THR A 108 9.20 -14.20 1.39
C THR A 108 7.78 -14.04 0.84
N ARG A 109 7.62 -13.94 -0.48
CA ARG A 109 6.32 -13.72 -1.14
C ARG A 109 5.87 -14.82 -2.10
N ALA A 110 6.64 -15.89 -2.23
CA ALA A 110 6.38 -16.97 -3.19
C ALA A 110 4.97 -17.62 -3.08
N HIS A 111 4.37 -17.56 -1.89
CA HIS A 111 3.09 -18.22 -1.59
C HIS A 111 1.93 -17.25 -1.35
N ILE A 112 2.03 -15.98 -1.76
CA ILE A 112 0.91 -15.04 -1.59
C ILE A 112 -0.30 -15.52 -2.42
N PRO A 113 -1.46 -15.79 -1.80
CA PRO A 113 -2.65 -16.20 -2.51
C PRO A 113 -3.34 -15.01 -3.17
N VAL A 114 -4.08 -15.26 -4.26
CA VAL A 114 -4.88 -14.24 -4.94
C VAL A 114 -6.00 -13.73 -4.02
N VAL A 115 -6.56 -14.59 -3.18
CA VAL A 115 -7.60 -14.26 -2.20
C VAL A 115 -7.29 -14.98 -0.90
N GLN A 116 -7.43 -14.29 0.22
CA GLN A 116 -7.35 -14.89 1.55
C GLN A 116 -8.17 -14.09 2.54
N VAL A 117 -8.55 -14.74 3.64
CA VAL A 117 -8.85 -14.01 4.87
C VAL A 117 -7.58 -13.27 5.30
N ASP A 118 -7.70 -11.99 5.65
CA ASP A 118 -6.56 -11.23 6.13
C ASP A 118 -6.00 -11.84 7.42
N PRO A 119 -4.72 -12.25 7.45
CA PRO A 119 -4.16 -12.94 8.61
C PRO A 119 -3.80 -11.98 9.76
N SER A 120 -3.84 -10.66 9.55
CA SER A 120 -3.25 -9.66 10.45
C SER A 120 -4.24 -8.61 10.94
N PHE A 121 -5.32 -8.39 10.19
CA PHE A 121 -6.27 -7.30 10.45
C PHE A 121 -7.71 -7.80 10.42
N GLU A 122 -8.54 -7.09 11.19
CA GLU A 122 -9.98 -7.31 11.28
C GLU A 122 -10.70 -6.19 10.51
N GLY A 123 -11.85 -6.55 9.96
CA GLY A 123 -12.70 -5.68 9.17
C GLY A 123 -13.92 -5.20 9.94
N LEU A 124 -14.93 -4.79 9.17
CA LEU A 124 -16.17 -4.18 9.67
C LEU A 124 -16.88 -5.04 10.72
N ASP A 125 -16.93 -6.35 10.51
CA ASP A 125 -17.70 -7.27 11.36
C ASP A 125 -16.94 -7.66 12.65
N GLY A 126 -15.66 -7.28 12.78
CA GLY A 126 -14.81 -7.58 13.92
C GLY A 126 -14.41 -9.05 14.04
N GLY A 127 -13.30 -9.32 14.72
CA GLY A 127 -12.80 -10.68 14.94
C GLY A 127 -12.12 -11.33 13.74
N ALA A 128 -11.49 -12.48 13.97
CA ALA A 128 -10.79 -13.24 12.93
C ALA A 128 -11.76 -13.69 11.83
N GLY A 129 -11.39 -13.50 10.56
CA GLY A 129 -12.26 -13.83 9.42
C GLY A 129 -13.03 -12.65 8.83
N SER A 130 -13.09 -11.51 9.52
CA SER A 130 -13.95 -10.37 9.13
C SER A 130 -13.43 -9.51 7.97
N LEU A 131 -12.20 -9.76 7.50
CA LEU A 131 -11.59 -8.99 6.40
C LEU A 131 -11.04 -9.93 5.33
N ILE A 132 -11.42 -9.69 4.07
CA ILE A 132 -10.86 -10.40 2.92
C ILE A 132 -9.79 -9.54 2.24
N LYS A 133 -8.63 -10.15 2.00
CA LYS A 133 -7.53 -9.53 1.26
C LYS A 133 -7.40 -10.13 -0.14
N TRP A 134 -7.44 -9.26 -1.15
CA TRP A 134 -7.25 -9.61 -2.54
C TRP A 134 -5.87 -9.16 -3.03
N ASN A 135 -5.20 -10.03 -3.79
CA ASN A 135 -3.95 -9.76 -4.50
C ASN A 135 -4.12 -10.17 -5.97
N PRO A 136 -4.88 -9.41 -6.78
CA PRO A 136 -5.27 -9.82 -8.14
C PRO A 136 -4.07 -10.08 -9.06
N VAL A 137 -2.97 -9.36 -8.80
CA VAL A 137 -1.73 -9.43 -9.56
C VAL A 137 -0.70 -10.39 -8.95
N ALA A 138 -1.09 -11.25 -7.99
CA ALA A 138 -0.17 -12.12 -7.27
C ALA A 138 0.69 -13.01 -8.19
N ASN A 139 0.10 -13.50 -9.29
CA ASN A 139 0.73 -14.39 -10.26
C ASN A 139 1.28 -13.66 -11.49
N VAL A 140 1.16 -12.34 -11.57
CA VAL A 140 1.68 -11.55 -12.70
C VAL A 140 3.17 -11.36 -12.48
N ASN A 141 3.99 -11.67 -13.50
CA ASN A 141 5.43 -11.41 -13.44
C ASN A 141 5.75 -9.93 -13.70
N GLY A 142 6.94 -9.50 -13.33
CA GLY A 142 7.37 -8.11 -13.47
C GLY A 142 7.41 -7.60 -14.90
N VAL A 143 7.79 -8.44 -15.86
CA VAL A 143 7.87 -8.04 -17.27
C VAL A 143 6.48 -7.70 -17.80
N ASP A 144 5.51 -8.57 -17.54
CA ASP A 144 4.12 -8.37 -17.96
C ASP A 144 3.48 -7.17 -17.24
N MET A 145 3.81 -6.96 -15.96
CA MET A 145 3.38 -5.78 -15.23
C MET A 145 3.87 -4.49 -15.90
N TRP A 146 5.16 -4.41 -16.24
CA TRP A 146 5.73 -3.23 -16.90
C TRP A 146 5.21 -3.06 -18.34
N ASN A 147 4.96 -4.15 -19.06
CA ASN A 147 4.32 -4.11 -20.37
C ASN A 147 2.91 -3.52 -20.27
N PHE A 148 2.12 -3.95 -19.29
CA PHE A 148 0.78 -3.42 -19.03
C PHE A 148 0.82 -1.91 -18.75
N LEU A 149 1.70 -1.47 -17.82
CA LEU A 149 1.82 -0.06 -17.47
C LEU A 149 2.14 0.82 -18.69
N ARG A 150 3.04 0.36 -19.56
CA ARG A 150 3.37 1.06 -20.81
C ARG A 150 2.22 1.07 -21.80
N ALA A 151 1.62 -0.09 -22.06
CA ALA A 151 0.55 -0.24 -23.04
C ALA A 151 -0.70 0.60 -22.68
N MET A 152 -0.96 0.73 -21.38
CA MET A 152 -2.10 1.49 -20.85
C MET A 152 -1.76 2.94 -20.52
N ASN A 153 -0.52 3.40 -20.76
CA ASN A 153 -0.03 4.73 -20.38
C ASN A 153 -0.25 5.08 -18.89
N VAL A 154 -0.10 4.09 -18.02
CA VAL A 154 -0.23 4.27 -16.58
C VAL A 154 0.94 5.10 -16.07
N PRO A 155 0.70 6.19 -15.31
CA PRO A 155 1.80 7.00 -14.77
C PRO A 155 2.63 6.17 -13.78
N VAL A 156 3.94 6.39 -13.77
CA VAL A 156 4.87 5.70 -12.86
C VAL A 156 5.72 6.71 -12.09
N ASN A 157 6.10 6.33 -10.88
CA ASN A 157 6.93 7.17 -10.03
C ASN A 157 8.33 7.36 -10.66
N SER A 158 8.85 8.59 -10.66
CA SER A 158 10.16 8.94 -11.22
C SER A 158 11.33 8.20 -10.58
N LEU A 159 11.17 7.68 -9.36
CA LEU A 159 12.18 6.82 -8.72
C LEU A 159 12.46 5.53 -9.49
N HIS A 160 11.59 5.10 -10.41
CA HIS A 160 11.82 3.93 -11.25
C HIS A 160 12.81 4.16 -12.40
N SER A 161 13.18 5.42 -12.66
CA SER A 161 14.14 5.80 -13.72
C SER A 161 15.45 6.38 -13.16
N GLN A 162 15.71 6.19 -11.86
CA GLN A 162 16.94 6.63 -11.19
C GLN A 162 17.96 5.50 -11.09
#